data_AF-A0A1I3FE63-F1
#
_entry.id   AF-A0A1I3FE63-F1
#
_cell.length_a   1.000
_cell.length_b   1.000
_cell.length_c   1.000
_cell.angle_alpha   90.00
_cell.angle_beta   90.00
_cell.angle_gamma   90.00
#
_symmetry.space_group_name_H-M   'P 1'
#
loop_
_entity.id
_entity.type
_entity.pdbx_description
1 polymer ?
#
loop_
_entity_poly.entity_id
_entity_poly.type
_entity_poly.pdbx_seq_one_letter_code
_entity_poly.pdbx_strand_id
1 'polypeptide(L)'
;MRSLIGAVVGVFCLTAPAIAESPAAIVEDVQGKVDGVEFMDYVAPGKIIKLGPKAGITLSYLKSCLRETISEGVVLVGTEQSTVQLGKVERIKVPCDTNAAQLSEREANQSAATTFRGLRAEANSPPAKLPTIYGVAPLIQAKAGSTLVIERTDGKEPMITLPLKSDILVARKFYDLSKAGKSLTAGGSYLAKLGAKRYTFQVDAGATASPTPIVGRLLRLE
;
A
#
# COMPACT_ATOMS: atom_id res chain seq x y z
N MET A 1 -0.17 57.50 -43.44
CA MET A 1 -0.04 56.07 -43.07
C MET A 1 0.31 56.00 -41.59
N ARG A 2 -0.61 55.55 -40.74
CA ARG A 2 -0.45 55.46 -39.27
C ARG A 2 -0.12 54.01 -38.92
N SER A 3 1.03 53.77 -38.29
CA SER A 3 1.45 52.44 -37.84
C SER A 3 0.94 52.20 -36.42
N LEU A 4 0.17 51.12 -36.22
CA LEU A 4 -0.32 50.65 -34.93
C LEU A 4 0.60 49.52 -34.44
N ILE A 5 1.38 49.78 -33.40
CA ILE A 5 2.16 48.77 -32.69
C ILE A 5 1.26 48.20 -31.58
N GLY A 6 0.77 46.98 -31.77
CA GLY A 6 0.02 46.23 -30.76
C GLY A 6 0.97 45.47 -29.84
N ALA A 7 0.92 45.77 -28.53
CA ALA A 7 1.64 45.05 -27.50
C ALA A 7 0.86 43.78 -27.09
N VAL A 8 1.47 42.61 -27.27
CA VAL A 8 0.95 41.32 -26.78
C VAL A 8 1.46 41.11 -25.35
N VAL A 9 0.57 41.19 -24.36
CA VAL A 9 0.86 40.81 -22.96
C VAL A 9 0.55 39.32 -22.83
N GLY A 10 1.60 38.49 -22.79
CA GLY A 10 1.49 37.06 -22.54
C GLY A 10 1.32 36.77 -21.04
N VAL A 11 0.14 36.29 -20.64
CA VAL A 11 -0.12 35.78 -19.30
C VAL A 11 0.56 34.41 -19.15
N PHE A 12 1.68 34.36 -18.43
CA PHE A 12 2.31 33.11 -18.01
C PHE A 12 1.55 32.55 -16.80
N CYS A 13 0.63 31.61 -17.03
CA CYS A 13 0.10 30.77 -15.96
C CYS A 13 1.19 29.80 -15.48
N LEU A 14 1.77 30.09 -14.32
CA LEU A 14 2.62 29.15 -13.58
C LEU A 14 1.73 28.02 -13.05
N THR A 15 1.60 26.93 -13.80
CA THR A 15 1.04 25.69 -13.28
C THR A 15 2.05 25.08 -12.32
N ALA A 16 1.89 25.32 -11.02
CA ALA A 16 2.67 24.62 -10.01
C ALA A 16 2.38 23.11 -10.12
N PRO A 17 3.40 22.24 -10.16
CA PRO A 17 3.18 20.81 -10.16
C PRO A 17 2.49 20.43 -8.86
N ALA A 18 1.30 19.84 -8.96
CA ALA A 18 0.65 19.21 -7.82
C ALA A 18 1.52 18.04 -7.38
N ILE A 19 2.22 18.20 -6.25
CA ILE A 19 2.85 17.06 -5.57
C ILE A 19 1.70 16.18 -5.12
N ALA A 20 1.53 15.03 -5.78
CA ALA A 20 0.60 14.02 -5.33
C ALA A 20 1.05 13.55 -3.94
N GLU A 21 0.35 14.00 -2.91
CA GLU A 21 0.70 13.65 -1.53
C GLU A 21 0.52 12.15 -1.34
N SER A 22 1.61 11.46 -0.96
CA SER A 22 1.56 10.03 -0.66
C SER A 22 0.59 9.80 0.50
N PRO A 23 -0.30 8.80 0.43
CA PRO A 23 -1.23 8.54 1.53
C PRO A 23 -0.48 8.28 2.84
N ALA A 24 -0.99 8.79 3.95
CA ALA A 24 -0.41 8.61 5.28
C ALA A 24 -0.86 7.28 5.90
N ALA A 25 -2.16 7.00 5.81
CA ALA A 25 -2.78 5.86 6.45
C ALA A 25 -3.83 5.20 5.55
N ILE A 26 -4.21 3.97 5.91
CA ILE A 26 -5.38 3.26 5.38
C ILE A 26 -6.39 3.03 6.50
N VAL A 27 -7.67 3.16 6.20
CA VAL A 27 -8.76 2.89 7.14
C VAL A 27 -8.97 1.37 7.25
N GLU A 28 -8.73 0.81 8.43
CA GLU A 28 -8.92 -0.62 8.70
C GLU A 28 -10.30 -0.96 9.26
N ASP A 29 -10.99 -0.01 9.88
CA ASP A 29 -12.32 -0.24 10.46
C ASP A 29 -13.04 1.09 10.64
N VAL A 30 -14.36 1.07 10.49
CA VAL A 30 -15.24 2.21 10.74
C VAL A 30 -16.43 1.72 11.55
N GLN A 31 -16.65 2.34 12.71
CA GLN A 31 -17.74 2.01 13.62
C GLN A 31 -18.69 3.20 13.71
N GLY A 32 -19.99 2.93 13.52
CA GLY A 32 -21.01 3.98 13.49
C GLY A 32 -20.90 4.86 12.23
N LYS A 33 -21.43 6.08 12.33
CA LYS A 33 -21.41 7.04 11.22
C LYS A 33 -20.15 7.89 11.29
N VAL A 34 -19.30 7.76 10.28
CA VAL A 34 -18.12 8.61 10.09
C VAL A 34 -18.19 9.23 8.70
N ASP A 35 -18.17 10.57 8.64
CA ASP A 35 -18.33 11.28 7.38
C ASP A 35 -16.98 11.42 6.64
N GLY A 36 -16.99 11.12 5.34
CA GLY A 36 -15.89 11.46 4.43
C GLY A 36 -14.68 10.52 4.47
N VAL A 37 -14.81 9.34 5.08
CA VAL A 37 -13.90 8.19 5.03
C VAL A 37 -14.68 6.88 5.16
N GLU A 38 -14.27 5.86 4.42
CA GLU A 38 -14.85 4.51 4.46
C GLU A 38 -13.77 3.46 4.70
N PHE A 39 -14.18 2.23 5.03
CA PHE A 39 -13.27 1.09 5.13
C PHE A 39 -12.48 0.91 3.83
N MET A 40 -11.15 0.74 3.95
CA MET A 40 -10.14 0.67 2.88
C MET A 40 -9.80 2.00 2.19
N ASP A 41 -10.34 3.13 2.64
CA ASP A 41 -9.90 4.41 2.11
C ASP A 41 -8.45 4.71 2.50
N TYR A 42 -7.71 5.25 1.54
CA TYR A 42 -6.45 5.92 1.83
C TYR A 42 -6.73 7.33 2.34
N VAL A 43 -5.98 7.74 3.36
CA VAL A 43 -6.15 9.02 4.01
C VAL A 43 -4.85 9.81 3.90
N ALA A 44 -4.95 11.04 3.39
CA ALA A 44 -3.82 11.96 3.25
C ALA A 44 -3.52 12.67 4.59
N PRO A 45 -2.26 13.12 4.80
CA PRO A 45 -1.95 14.07 5.86
C PRO A 45 -2.87 15.31 5.80
N GLY A 46 -3.15 15.92 6.95
CA GLY A 46 -3.99 17.12 7.06
C GLY A 46 -5.49 16.86 6.96
N LYS A 47 -5.94 15.64 6.59
CA LYS A 47 -7.37 15.29 6.59
C LYS A 47 -7.93 15.41 8.01
N ILE A 48 -9.06 16.08 8.12
CA ILE A 48 -9.87 16.14 9.34
C ILE A 48 -11.01 15.13 9.22
N ILE A 49 -11.11 14.23 10.21
CA ILE A 49 -12.20 13.26 10.32
C ILE A 49 -12.97 13.57 11.61
N LYS A 50 -14.29 13.75 11.49
CA LYS A 50 -15.17 14.01 12.64
C LYS A 50 -15.86 12.72 13.03
N LEU A 51 -15.69 12.32 14.29
CA LEU A 51 -16.29 11.14 14.87
C LEU A 51 -17.42 11.58 15.82
N GLY A 52 -18.65 11.18 15.51
CA GLY A 52 -19.79 11.40 16.38
C GLY A 52 -19.72 10.57 17.68
N PRO A 53 -20.69 10.75 18.59
CA PRO A 53 -20.82 9.90 19.78
C PRO A 53 -20.89 8.42 19.39
N LYS A 54 -20.15 7.56 20.09
CA LYS A 54 -20.01 6.12 19.83
C LYS A 54 -19.46 5.75 18.45
N ALA A 55 -19.00 6.73 17.66
CA ALA A 55 -18.32 6.45 16.40
C ALA A 55 -16.84 6.15 16.66
N GLY A 56 -16.25 5.33 15.81
CA GLY A 56 -14.85 4.97 15.90
C GLY A 56 -14.24 4.70 14.54
N ILE A 57 -12.92 4.84 14.47
CA ILE A 57 -12.15 4.52 13.28
C ILE A 57 -10.84 3.83 13.69
N THR A 58 -10.42 2.85 12.91
CA THR A 58 -9.08 2.29 13.00
C THR A 58 -8.25 2.75 11.80
N LEU A 59 -7.12 3.39 12.04
CA LEU A 59 -6.18 3.84 11.03
C LEU A 59 -4.87 3.07 11.15
N SER A 60 -4.32 2.64 10.02
CA SER A 60 -2.98 2.07 9.97
C SER A 60 -2.06 2.90 9.09
N TYR A 61 -1.02 3.43 9.72
CA TYR A 61 -0.07 4.35 9.11
C TYR A 61 1.01 3.61 8.33
N LEU A 62 1.13 3.97 7.05
CA LEU A 62 1.98 3.28 6.08
C LEU A 62 3.47 3.52 6.33
N LYS A 63 3.82 4.69 6.90
CA LYS A 63 5.22 5.08 7.16
C LYS A 63 5.72 4.70 8.54
N SER A 64 4.83 4.68 9.53
CA SER A 64 5.22 4.46 10.93
C SER A 64 4.87 3.08 11.44
N CYS A 65 4.20 2.22 10.67
CA CYS A 65 3.66 0.94 11.16
C CYS A 65 2.82 1.09 12.43
N LEU A 66 2.16 2.23 12.61
CA LEU A 66 1.34 2.52 13.76
C LEU A 66 -0.11 2.19 13.43
N ARG A 67 -0.75 1.36 14.25
CA ARG A 67 -2.19 1.16 14.22
C ARG A 67 -2.82 2.00 15.33
N GLU A 68 -3.72 2.90 14.95
CA GLU A 68 -4.48 3.73 15.85
C GLU A 68 -5.94 3.28 15.86
N THR A 69 -6.50 3.06 17.05
CA THR A 69 -7.95 2.90 17.25
C THR A 69 -8.45 4.15 17.95
N ILE A 70 -9.36 4.87 17.31
CA ILE A 70 -9.83 6.17 17.77
C ILE A 70 -11.33 6.12 18.00
N SER A 71 -11.78 6.57 19.18
CA SER A 71 -13.20 6.67 19.54
C SER A 71 -13.58 8.13 19.77
N GLU A 72 -14.61 8.59 19.07
CA GLU A 72 -15.21 9.92 19.19
C GLU A 72 -14.24 11.09 18.93
N GLY A 73 -14.77 12.31 18.84
CA GLY A 73 -13.97 13.53 18.74
C GLY A 73 -13.55 13.92 17.32
N VAL A 74 -12.46 14.69 17.22
CA VAL A 74 -11.94 15.23 15.95
C VAL A 74 -10.51 14.72 15.74
N VAL A 75 -10.29 14.08 14.60
CA VAL A 75 -9.02 13.47 14.22
C VAL A 75 -8.38 14.31 13.13
N LEU A 76 -7.20 14.88 13.40
CA LEU A 76 -6.32 15.45 12.40
C LEU A 76 -5.26 14.41 12.04
N VAL A 77 -5.33 13.91 10.80
CA VAL A 77 -4.42 12.87 10.29
C VAL A 77 -3.04 13.49 10.05
N GLY A 78 -2.01 12.96 10.70
CA GLY A 78 -0.62 13.34 10.45
C GLY A 78 0.03 12.46 9.38
N THR A 79 1.34 12.54 9.24
CA THR A 79 2.12 11.68 8.33
C THR A 79 2.39 10.30 8.93
N GLU A 80 2.51 10.22 10.26
CA GLU A 80 2.91 9.02 10.99
C GLU A 80 1.95 8.63 12.12
N GLN A 81 1.12 9.56 12.58
CA GLN A 81 0.12 9.36 13.64
C GLN A 81 -0.90 10.49 13.62
N SER A 82 -2.06 10.32 14.27
CA SER A 82 -3.09 11.36 14.33
C SER A 82 -2.92 12.24 15.57
N THR A 83 -3.38 13.49 15.47
CA THR A 83 -3.72 14.33 16.63
C THR A 83 -5.22 14.22 16.86
N VAL A 84 -5.63 13.83 18.07
CA VAL A 84 -7.04 13.60 18.42
C VAL A 84 -7.47 14.60 19.48
N GLN A 85 -8.59 15.29 19.23
CA GLN A 85 -9.21 16.22 20.16
C GLN A 85 -10.57 15.69 20.61
N LEU A 86 -10.87 15.81 21.91
CA LEU A 86 -12.16 15.42 22.49
C LEU A 86 -12.55 13.94 22.25
N GLY A 87 -11.56 13.09 22.01
CA GLY A 87 -11.72 11.66 21.75
C GLY A 87 -10.64 10.84 22.46
N LYS A 88 -10.72 9.52 22.33
CA LYS A 88 -9.72 8.58 22.85
C LYS A 88 -8.94 7.98 21.70
N VAL A 89 -7.63 7.77 21.88
CA VAL A 89 -6.77 7.13 20.90
C VAL A 89 -5.90 6.07 21.58
N GLU A 90 -6.02 4.85 21.09
CA GLU A 90 -5.11 3.75 21.41
C GLU A 90 -4.14 3.57 20.26
N ARG A 91 -2.86 3.33 20.58
CA ARG A 91 -1.80 3.24 19.59
C ARG A 91 -0.98 1.99 19.82
N ILE A 92 -0.78 1.21 18.77
CA ILE A 92 0.01 -0.01 18.82
C ILE A 92 0.96 -0.02 17.63
N LYS A 93 2.25 -0.23 17.91
CA LYS A 93 3.24 -0.52 16.86
C LYS A 93 3.03 -1.94 16.38
N VAL A 94 2.84 -2.12 15.09
CA VAL A 94 2.59 -3.44 14.49
C VAL A 94 3.76 -3.85 13.60
N PRO A 95 4.06 -5.15 13.47
CA PRO A 95 5.02 -5.63 12.48
C PRO A 95 4.60 -5.19 11.08
N CYS A 96 5.47 -4.43 10.42
CA CYS A 96 5.25 -3.94 9.06
C CYS A 96 6.59 -3.56 8.42
N ASP A 97 6.64 -3.61 7.09
CA ASP A 97 7.77 -3.13 6.31
C ASP A 97 7.30 -1.95 5.48
N THR A 98 7.82 -0.77 5.78
CA THR A 98 7.46 0.48 5.10
C THR A 98 7.88 0.47 3.62
N ASN A 99 8.83 -0.41 3.25
CA ASN A 99 9.25 -0.62 1.86
C ASN A 99 8.29 -1.54 1.09
N ALA A 100 7.43 -2.32 1.76
CA ALA A 100 6.37 -3.10 1.08
C ALA A 100 5.29 -2.21 0.48
N ALA A 101 5.20 -0.96 0.95
CA ALA A 101 4.34 0.06 0.36
C ALA A 101 4.93 0.69 -0.92
N GLN A 102 6.19 0.41 -1.24
CA GLN A 102 6.93 0.87 -2.41
C GLN A 102 7.66 -0.32 -3.05
N LEU A 103 6.92 -1.37 -3.41
CA LEU A 103 7.50 -2.46 -4.19
C LEU A 103 8.00 -1.87 -5.51
N SER A 104 9.31 -1.71 -5.64
CA SER A 104 9.92 -1.25 -6.89
C SER A 104 9.58 -2.25 -7.98
N GLU A 105 9.04 -1.76 -9.09
CA GLU A 105 8.92 -2.56 -10.31
C GLU A 105 10.32 -3.01 -10.69
N ARG A 106 10.61 -4.31 -10.60
CA ARG A 106 11.84 -4.83 -11.21
C ARG A 106 11.61 -4.85 -12.71
N GLU A 107 12.39 -4.06 -13.45
CA GLU A 107 12.39 -4.09 -14.90
C GLU A 107 12.62 -5.53 -15.38
N ALA A 108 11.67 -6.04 -16.18
CA ALA A 108 11.67 -7.43 -16.66
C ALA A 108 12.90 -7.80 -17.53
N ASN A 109 13.72 -6.81 -17.93
CA ASN A 109 14.89 -7.00 -18.77
C ASN A 109 16.13 -7.58 -18.07
N GLN A 110 16.08 -7.84 -16.76
CA GLN A 110 17.23 -8.43 -16.06
C GLN A 110 17.22 -9.95 -15.91
N SER A 111 16.20 -10.72 -16.33
CA SER A 111 16.28 -12.18 -16.14
C SER A 111 15.46 -12.99 -17.13
N ALA A 112 15.92 -13.07 -18.37
CA ALA A 112 15.95 -14.32 -19.13
C ALA A 112 17.34 -15.00 -19.08
N ALA A 113 18.31 -14.44 -18.34
CA ALA A 113 19.68 -14.94 -18.30
C ALA A 113 20.47 -14.55 -17.03
N THR A 114 19.88 -14.56 -15.84
CA THR A 114 20.65 -14.42 -14.59
C THR A 114 20.22 -15.43 -13.54
N THR A 115 20.43 -16.70 -13.84
CA THR A 115 21.01 -17.60 -12.82
C THR A 115 22.29 -16.93 -12.37
N PHE A 116 22.33 -16.40 -11.15
CA PHE A 116 23.53 -15.96 -10.42
C PHE A 116 24.80 -15.76 -11.25
N ARG A 117 25.02 -14.54 -11.74
CA ARG A 117 26.33 -13.86 -11.95
C ARG A 117 26.17 -12.79 -13.02
N GLY A 118 26.46 -11.55 -12.62
CA GLY A 118 26.88 -10.52 -13.57
C GLY A 118 25.90 -9.38 -13.74
N LEU A 119 25.88 -8.48 -12.77
CA LEU A 119 26.15 -7.07 -13.06
C LEU A 119 27.03 -6.54 -11.94
N ARG A 120 28.11 -5.84 -12.33
CA ARG A 120 28.99 -5.09 -11.45
C ARG A 120 28.17 -4.01 -10.75
N ALA A 121 27.56 -4.34 -9.64
CA ALA A 121 27.23 -3.40 -8.59
C ALA A 121 28.26 -3.65 -7.49
N GLU A 122 29.05 -2.61 -7.20
CA GLU A 122 29.85 -2.40 -6.00
C GLU A 122 29.87 -3.62 -5.05
N ALA A 123 30.97 -4.38 -5.07
CA ALA A 123 31.16 -5.67 -4.39
C ALA A 123 31.03 -5.63 -2.85
N ASN A 124 30.58 -4.52 -2.28
CA ASN A 124 30.44 -4.28 -0.83
C ASN A 124 29.04 -3.83 -0.41
N SER A 125 28.04 -3.79 -1.31
CA SER A 125 26.66 -3.52 -0.90
C SER A 125 25.95 -4.80 -0.45
N PRO A 126 25.36 -4.85 0.76
CA PRO A 126 24.51 -5.97 1.18
C PRO A 126 23.40 -6.21 0.14
N PRO A 127 22.99 -7.45 -0.11
CA PRO A 127 21.85 -7.72 -0.98
C PRO A 127 20.64 -6.92 -0.48
N ALA A 128 19.99 -6.18 -1.37
CA ALA A 128 18.83 -5.38 -1.03
C ALA A 128 17.77 -6.26 -0.36
N LYS A 129 17.42 -5.94 0.90
CA LYS A 129 16.41 -6.68 1.67
C LYS A 129 15.09 -6.64 0.90
N LEU A 130 14.51 -7.80 0.65
CA LEU A 130 13.20 -7.87 0.02
C LEU A 130 12.14 -7.29 0.96
N PRO A 131 11.18 -6.52 0.44
CA PRO A 131 10.06 -6.06 1.23
C PRO A 131 9.32 -7.23 1.87
N THR A 132 9.05 -7.13 3.17
CA THR A 132 8.53 -8.24 3.98
C THR A 132 7.09 -7.99 4.44
N ILE A 133 6.22 -8.99 4.29
CA ILE A 133 4.88 -9.00 4.89
C ILE A 133 4.83 -9.96 6.08
N TYR A 134 3.99 -9.63 7.05
CA TYR A 134 3.92 -10.27 8.37
C TYR A 134 2.66 -11.12 8.57
N GLY A 135 1.87 -11.30 7.52
CA GLY A 135 0.72 -12.22 7.48
C GLY A 135 0.79 -13.13 6.27
N VAL A 136 0.34 -14.38 6.41
CA VAL A 136 0.39 -15.37 5.32
C VAL A 136 -0.65 -15.12 4.21
N ALA A 137 -1.64 -14.27 4.48
CA ALA A 137 -2.69 -13.90 3.52
C ALA A 137 -2.60 -12.40 3.17
N PRO A 138 -1.81 -12.04 2.15
CA PRO A 138 -1.64 -10.63 1.76
C PRO A 138 -2.94 -9.97 1.32
N LEU A 139 -3.03 -8.65 1.57
CA LEU A 139 -3.97 -7.75 0.93
C LEU A 139 -3.26 -7.09 -0.24
N ILE A 140 -3.71 -7.33 -1.47
CA ILE A 140 -3.09 -6.77 -2.68
C ILE A 140 -3.90 -5.58 -3.17
N GLN A 141 -3.26 -4.43 -3.32
CA GLN A 141 -3.81 -3.29 -4.05
C GLN A 141 -3.54 -3.48 -5.56
N ALA A 142 -4.61 -3.63 -6.34
CA ALA A 142 -4.56 -3.79 -7.79
C ALA A 142 -5.93 -3.47 -8.43
N LYS A 143 -5.92 -3.01 -9.68
CA LYS A 143 -7.13 -2.77 -10.49
C LYS A 143 -7.75 -4.05 -11.03
N ALA A 144 -9.08 -4.00 -11.18
CA ALA A 144 -9.84 -5.01 -11.88
C ALA A 144 -9.41 -5.14 -13.35
N GLY A 145 -9.65 -6.32 -13.93
CA GLY A 145 -9.33 -6.63 -15.33
C GLY A 145 -7.91 -7.15 -15.56
N SER A 146 -7.09 -7.23 -14.52
CA SER A 146 -5.75 -7.82 -14.55
C SER A 146 -5.76 -9.25 -14.01
N THR A 147 -4.72 -10.03 -14.35
CA THR A 147 -4.47 -11.35 -13.74
C THR A 147 -3.28 -11.22 -12.82
N LEU A 148 -3.49 -11.51 -11.54
CA LEU A 148 -2.44 -11.62 -10.54
C LEU A 148 -1.86 -13.04 -10.58
N VAL A 149 -0.55 -13.13 -10.68
CA VAL A 149 0.19 -14.40 -10.57
C VAL A 149 1.13 -14.29 -9.38
N ILE A 150 1.08 -15.24 -8.46
CA ILE A 150 2.01 -15.32 -7.32
C ILE A 150 2.75 -16.66 -7.41
N GLU A 151 4.07 -16.59 -7.43
CA GLU A 151 4.97 -17.72 -7.58
C GLU A 151 5.98 -17.72 -6.42
N ARG A 152 6.15 -18.85 -5.74
CA ARG A 152 7.23 -19.00 -4.76
C ARG A 152 8.54 -19.24 -5.49
N THR A 153 9.57 -18.46 -5.18
CA THR A 153 10.86 -18.49 -5.91
C THR A 153 11.92 -19.34 -5.24
N ASP A 154 11.72 -19.72 -3.98
CA ASP A 154 12.65 -20.52 -3.16
C ASP A 154 12.04 -21.87 -2.74
N GLY A 155 10.99 -22.31 -3.44
CA GLY A 155 10.21 -23.51 -3.13
C GLY A 155 9.66 -24.17 -4.39
N LYS A 156 8.78 -25.16 -4.20
CA LYS A 156 8.15 -25.94 -5.29
C LYS A 156 6.63 -25.86 -5.28
N GLU A 157 6.09 -24.88 -4.55
CA GLU A 157 4.67 -24.67 -4.41
C GLU A 157 4.03 -24.32 -5.74
N PRO A 158 2.78 -24.77 -5.98
CA PRO A 158 2.05 -24.39 -7.17
C PRO A 158 1.89 -22.87 -7.28
N MET A 159 2.04 -22.37 -8.49
CA MET A 159 1.76 -20.98 -8.83
C MET A 159 0.28 -20.67 -8.60
N ILE A 160 -0.01 -19.54 -7.96
CA ILE A 160 -1.35 -19.03 -7.75
C ILE A 160 -1.66 -18.05 -8.89
N THR A 161 -2.69 -18.36 -9.69
CA THR A 161 -3.15 -17.48 -10.79
C THR A 161 -4.59 -17.03 -10.51
N LEU A 162 -4.82 -15.72 -10.45
CA LEU A 162 -6.05 -15.11 -9.99
C LEU A 162 -6.50 -13.99 -10.96
N PRO A 163 -7.60 -14.18 -11.71
CA PRO A 163 -8.19 -13.07 -12.46
C PRO A 163 -8.85 -12.10 -11.48
N LEU A 164 -8.40 -10.85 -11.44
CA LEU A 164 -8.93 -9.80 -10.58
C LEU A 164 -10.18 -9.20 -11.21
N LYS A 165 -11.33 -9.82 -10.93
CA LYS A 165 -12.64 -9.31 -11.37
C LYS A 165 -13.15 -8.24 -10.39
N SER A 166 -14.01 -7.33 -10.86
CA SER A 166 -14.48 -6.21 -10.04
C SER A 166 -15.32 -6.63 -8.82
N ASP A 167 -16.01 -7.76 -8.90
CA ASP A 167 -16.88 -8.32 -7.86
C ASP A 167 -16.12 -8.91 -6.66
N ILE A 168 -14.87 -9.35 -6.89
CA ILE A 168 -14.01 -9.92 -5.84
C ILE A 168 -13.08 -8.88 -5.19
N LEU A 169 -13.08 -7.63 -5.67
CA LEU A 169 -12.27 -6.55 -5.11
C LEU A 169 -13.04 -5.78 -4.03
N VAL A 170 -12.44 -5.69 -2.85
CA VAL A 170 -12.87 -4.82 -1.75
C VAL A 170 -12.55 -3.36 -2.12
N ALA A 171 -13.51 -2.47 -1.91
CA ALA A 171 -13.43 -1.05 -2.29
C ALA A 171 -12.96 -0.84 -3.75
N ARG A 172 -13.23 -1.83 -4.64
CA ARG A 172 -12.82 -1.86 -6.06
C ARG A 172 -11.30 -1.74 -6.31
N LYS A 173 -10.47 -1.90 -5.28
CA LYS A 173 -9.02 -1.69 -5.34
C LYS A 173 -8.20 -2.77 -4.66
N PHE A 174 -8.79 -3.57 -3.78
CA PHE A 174 -8.05 -4.51 -2.94
C PHE A 174 -8.55 -5.93 -3.11
N TYR A 175 -7.64 -6.85 -3.39
CA TYR A 175 -7.91 -8.28 -3.35
C TYR A 175 -7.35 -8.87 -2.06
N ASP A 176 -8.20 -9.53 -1.28
CA ASP A 176 -7.81 -10.11 0.01
C ASP A 176 -7.71 -11.64 -0.08
N LEU A 177 -6.49 -12.18 0.02
CA LEU A 177 -6.28 -13.63 -0.04
C LEU A 177 -6.99 -14.36 1.10
N SER A 178 -7.17 -13.72 2.25
CA SER A 178 -7.86 -14.32 3.39
C SER A 178 -9.33 -14.59 3.06
N LYS A 179 -10.00 -13.64 2.38
CA LYS A 179 -11.39 -13.80 1.91
C LYS A 179 -11.51 -14.85 0.82
N ALA A 180 -10.44 -15.09 0.07
CA ALA A 180 -10.38 -16.13 -0.96
C ALA A 180 -10.00 -17.52 -0.41
N GLY A 181 -9.77 -17.65 0.90
CA GLY A 181 -9.33 -18.90 1.52
C GLY A 181 -7.94 -19.36 1.05
N LYS A 182 -7.09 -18.42 0.59
CA LYS A 182 -5.74 -18.70 0.10
C LYS A 182 -4.70 -18.17 1.09
N SER A 183 -3.60 -18.87 1.18
CA SER A 183 -2.45 -18.50 2.01
C SER A 183 -1.14 -18.77 1.28
N LEU A 184 -0.13 -18.01 1.65
CA LEU A 184 1.27 -18.24 1.33
C LEU A 184 1.93 -19.01 2.48
N THR A 185 3.14 -19.52 2.25
CA THR A 185 3.94 -20.22 3.26
C THR A 185 4.83 -19.21 3.98
N ALA A 186 4.80 -19.23 5.31
CA ALA A 186 5.69 -18.42 6.14
C ALA A 186 7.18 -18.67 5.81
N GLY A 187 8.00 -17.63 5.81
CA GLY A 187 9.41 -17.68 5.46
C GLY A 187 9.71 -17.83 3.96
N GLY A 188 8.70 -17.85 3.09
CA GLY A 188 8.89 -17.97 1.65
C GLY A 188 9.20 -16.65 0.94
N SER A 189 10.00 -16.72 -0.12
CA SER A 189 10.24 -15.63 -1.07
C SER A 189 9.33 -15.78 -2.29
N TYR A 190 8.71 -14.69 -2.72
CA TYR A 190 7.67 -14.71 -3.74
C TYR A 190 7.91 -13.66 -4.84
N LEU A 191 7.43 -14.01 -6.03
CA LEU A 191 7.29 -13.13 -7.17
C LEU A 191 5.79 -12.96 -7.48
N ALA A 192 5.28 -11.74 -7.31
CA ALA A 192 3.98 -11.33 -7.81
C ALA A 192 4.13 -10.70 -9.21
N LYS A 193 3.26 -11.08 -10.14
CA LYS A 193 3.17 -10.51 -11.49
C LYS A 193 1.77 -9.93 -11.69
N LEU A 194 1.71 -8.70 -12.19
CA LEU A 194 0.47 -8.03 -12.56
C LEU A 194 0.66 -7.44 -13.97
N GLY A 195 0.13 -8.14 -14.97
CA GLY A 195 0.46 -7.84 -16.37
C GLY A 195 1.97 -7.99 -16.64
N ALA A 196 2.61 -6.95 -17.15
CA ALA A 196 4.05 -6.93 -17.40
C ALA A 196 4.90 -6.65 -16.14
N LYS A 197 4.28 -6.13 -15.08
CA LYS A 197 4.97 -5.68 -13.87
C LYS A 197 5.29 -6.85 -12.95
N ARG A 198 6.45 -6.79 -12.30
CA ARG A 198 7.01 -7.85 -11.45
C ARG A 198 7.45 -7.27 -10.11
N TYR A 199 7.04 -7.92 -9.03
CA TYR A 199 7.29 -7.49 -7.65
C TYR A 199 7.78 -8.66 -6.83
N THR A 200 8.92 -8.50 -6.16
CA THR A 200 9.45 -9.53 -5.27
C THR A 200 9.26 -9.12 -3.82
N PHE A 201 8.79 -10.06 -2.99
CA PHE A 201 8.57 -9.85 -1.57
C PHE A 201 8.84 -11.13 -0.78
N GLN A 202 8.92 -11.02 0.55
CA GLN A 202 9.05 -12.16 1.46
C GLN A 202 7.87 -12.19 2.42
N VAL A 203 7.51 -13.40 2.83
CA VAL A 203 6.63 -13.63 3.98
C VAL A 203 7.51 -13.90 5.19
N ASP A 204 7.31 -13.15 6.28
CA ASP A 204 8.05 -13.35 7.52
C ASP A 204 7.95 -14.81 8.01
N ALA A 205 9.02 -15.33 8.62
CA ALA A 205 9.06 -16.71 9.10
C ALA A 205 8.08 -16.97 10.26
N GLY A 206 7.76 -15.94 11.04
CA GLY A 206 6.77 -15.96 12.10
C GLY A 206 5.35 -15.58 11.66
N ALA A 207 5.13 -15.34 10.36
CA ALA A 207 3.81 -14.97 9.86
C ALA A 207 2.78 -16.07 10.12
N THR A 208 1.60 -15.70 10.60
CA THR A 208 0.50 -16.64 10.88
C THR A 208 -0.74 -16.30 10.05
N ALA A 209 -1.75 -17.18 10.13
CA ALA A 209 -3.08 -16.95 9.57
C ALA A 209 -3.97 -16.07 10.48
N SER A 210 -3.47 -15.64 11.64
CA SER A 210 -4.24 -14.78 12.55
C SER A 210 -4.54 -13.42 11.90
N PRO A 211 -5.67 -12.78 12.26
CA PRO A 211 -5.97 -11.44 11.77
C PRO A 211 -4.80 -10.48 12.02
N THR A 212 -4.16 -10.04 10.94
CA THR A 212 -3.02 -9.13 10.99
C THR A 212 -3.48 -7.76 10.50
N PRO A 213 -3.07 -6.66 11.16
CA PRO A 213 -3.25 -5.30 10.64
C PRO A 213 -2.88 -5.21 9.16
N ILE A 214 -3.63 -4.41 8.42
CA ILE A 214 -3.52 -4.27 6.98
C ILE A 214 -2.13 -3.83 6.58
N VAL A 215 -1.56 -2.85 7.28
CA VAL A 215 -0.21 -2.36 6.98
C VAL A 215 0.87 -3.44 7.08
N GLY A 216 0.65 -4.48 7.90
CA GLY A 216 1.57 -5.60 8.02
C GLY A 216 1.49 -6.61 6.86
N ARG A 217 0.42 -6.59 6.07
CA ARG A 217 0.17 -7.57 4.99
C ARG A 217 -0.17 -6.96 3.64
N LEU A 218 -0.07 -5.64 3.52
CA LEU A 218 -0.43 -4.88 2.32
C LEU A 218 0.69 -4.95 1.29
N LEU A 219 0.35 -5.37 0.06
CA LEU A 219 1.21 -5.29 -1.12
C LEU A 219 0.61 -4.26 -2.08
N ARG A 220 1.32 -3.15 -2.29
CA ARG A 220 0.86 -2.07 -3.19
C ARG A 220 1.49 -2.24 -4.56
N LEU A 221 0.75 -2.83 -5.50
CA LEU A 221 1.26 -3.11 -6.86
C LEU A 221 0.90 -1.98 -7.85
N GLU A 222 0.09 -1.00 -7.45
CA GLU A 222 -0.35 0.11 -8.31
C GLU A 222 -0.54 1.44 -7.57
#